data_AF-A0AAN0NDV1-F1
#
_entry.id   AF-A0AAN0NDV1-F1
#
_cell.length_a   1.000
_cell.length_b   1.000
_cell.length_c   1.000
_cell.angle_alpha   90.00
_cell.angle_beta   90.00
_cell.angle_gamma   90.00
#
_symmetry.space_group_name_H-M   'P 1'
#
loop_
_entity.id
_entity.type
_entity.pdbx_description
1 polymer ?
#
loop_
_entity_poly.entity_id
_entity_poly.type
_entity_poly.pdbx_seq_one_letter_code
_entity_poly.pdbx_strand_id
1 'polypeptide(L)'
;MKLYLSFFKIRFKAGLQYRLQTLSGMITQFAWGFMLIVMLGVFNGSTMTPTDLSTYVWLNQALLALTAIWALDSSVFETIENGDVAYEAVKPVNLYTLWFVRNVAHRSSRCALRFAPILRLQCGYRNPSHYGYHQHLPTS
;
A
#
# COMPACT_ATOMS: atom_id res chain seq x y z
N MET A 1 -19.41 19.60 -5.42
CA MET A 1 -18.67 18.94 -4.31
C MET A 1 -19.37 17.70 -3.73
N LYS A 2 -20.64 17.77 -3.31
CA LYS A 2 -21.34 16.63 -2.68
C LYS A 2 -21.41 15.37 -3.55
N LEU A 3 -21.63 15.54 -4.86
CA LEU A 3 -21.69 14.44 -5.83
C LEU A 3 -20.39 13.61 -5.85
N TYR A 4 -19.24 14.26 -6.04
CA TYR A 4 -17.92 13.61 -6.07
C TYR A 4 -17.60 12.87 -4.76
N LEU A 5 -17.98 13.44 -3.61
CA LEU A 5 -17.81 12.80 -2.31
C LEU A 5 -18.68 11.54 -2.15
N SER A 6 -19.92 11.54 -2.67
CA SER A 6 -20.76 10.33 -2.66
C SER A 6 -20.16 9.24 -3.54
N PHE A 7 -19.71 9.57 -4.76
CA PHE A 7 -19.04 8.62 -5.64
C PHE A 7 -17.77 8.03 -4.99
N PHE A 8 -16.97 8.88 -4.34
CA PHE A 8 -15.83 8.45 -3.56
C PHE A 8 -16.22 7.44 -2.49
N LYS A 9 -17.24 7.75 -1.66
CA LYS A 9 -17.68 6.86 -0.57
C LYS A 9 -18.19 5.51 -1.08
N ILE A 10 -18.97 5.49 -2.16
CA ILE A 10 -19.50 4.26 -2.75
C ILE A 10 -18.34 3.38 -3.23
N ARG A 11 -17.39 3.96 -3.97
CA ARG A 11 -16.23 3.22 -4.49
C ARG A 11 -15.27 2.78 -3.40
N PHE A 12 -15.08 3.60 -2.38
CA PHE A 12 -14.28 3.23 -1.22
C PHE A 12 -14.88 2.02 -0.49
N LYS A 13 -16.20 1.99 -0.26
CA LYS A 13 -16.89 0.85 0.35
C LYS A 13 -16.83 -0.40 -0.52
N ALA A 14 -17.01 -0.28 -1.83
CA ALA A 14 -16.87 -1.39 -2.77
C ALA A 14 -15.44 -1.96 -2.76
N GLY A 15 -14.43 -1.10 -2.68
CA GLY A 15 -13.02 -1.51 -2.55
C GLY A 15 -12.73 -2.30 -1.27
N LEU A 16 -13.47 -2.06 -0.18
CA LEU A 16 -13.37 -2.83 1.07
C LEU A 16 -13.98 -4.24 0.98
N GLN A 17 -14.87 -4.48 0.02
CA GLN A 17 -15.53 -5.78 -0.16
C GLN A 17 -14.66 -6.80 -0.91
N TYR A 18 -13.74 -6.35 -1.77
CA TYR A 18 -12.80 -7.22 -2.51
C TYR A 18 -11.64 -7.75 -1.62
N ARG A 19 -12.00 -8.52 -0.59
CA ARG A 19 -11.07 -8.99 0.44
C ARG A 19 -10.10 -10.05 -0.06
N LEU A 20 -10.52 -10.95 -0.95
CA LEU A 20 -9.70 -12.10 -1.41
C LEU A 20 -8.52 -11.68 -2.29
N GLN A 21 -8.77 -10.84 -3.30
CA GLN A 21 -7.69 -10.32 -4.17
C GLN A 21 -6.70 -9.45 -3.38
N THR A 22 -7.21 -8.72 -2.38
CA THR A 22 -6.36 -7.92 -1.51
C THR A 22 -5.51 -8.80 -0.59
N LEU A 23 -6.03 -9.95 -0.13
CA LEU A 23 -5.31 -10.91 0.73
C LEU A 23 -4.09 -11.52 0.03
N SER A 24 -4.26 -11.98 -1.21
CA SER A 24 -3.14 -12.53 -2.01
C SER A 24 -2.03 -11.51 -2.19
N GLY A 25 -2.38 -10.27 -2.54
CA GLY A 25 -1.41 -9.18 -2.65
C GLY A 25 -0.73 -8.81 -1.33
N MET A 26 -1.38 -8.99 -0.19
CA MET A 26 -0.75 -8.76 1.12
C MET A 26 0.32 -9.81 1.42
N ILE A 27 0.05 -11.09 1.13
CA ILE A 27 1.00 -12.19 1.37
C ILE A 27 2.29 -11.97 0.59
N THR A 28 2.19 -11.62 -0.70
CA THR A 28 3.37 -11.39 -1.53
C THR A 28 4.14 -10.14 -1.10
N GLN A 29 3.45 -9.07 -0.69
CA GLN A 29 4.10 -7.89 -0.11
C GLN A 29 4.88 -8.22 1.16
N PHE A 30 4.34 -9.08 2.03
CA PHE A 30 5.05 -9.53 3.23
C PHE A 30 6.30 -10.33 2.88
N ALA A 31 6.20 -11.31 1.96
CA ALA A 31 7.35 -12.07 1.51
C ALA A 31 8.47 -11.15 0.95
N TRP A 32 8.11 -10.16 0.13
CA TRP A 32 9.05 -9.16 -0.38
C TRP A 32 9.65 -8.27 0.72
N GLY A 33 8.83 -7.84 1.68
CA GLY A 33 9.29 -7.04 2.83
C GLY A 33 10.33 -7.79 3.68
N PHE A 34 10.06 -9.04 4.03
CA PHE A 34 11.00 -9.87 4.78
C PHE A 34 12.29 -10.11 4.01
N MET A 35 12.20 -10.43 2.73
CA MET A 35 13.37 -10.62 1.87
C MET A 35 14.26 -9.37 1.84
N LEU A 36 13.67 -8.17 1.71
CA LEU A 36 14.41 -6.91 1.70
C LEU A 36 15.10 -6.64 3.04
N ILE A 37 14.46 -6.95 4.17
CA ILE A 37 15.07 -6.79 5.50
C ILE A 37 16.31 -7.70 5.64
N VAL A 38 16.20 -8.97 5.24
CA VAL A 38 17.34 -9.91 5.31
C VAL A 38 18.46 -9.47 4.38
N MET A 39 18.14 -9.16 3.12
CA MET A 39 19.11 -8.72 2.13
C MET A 39 19.85 -7.46 2.61
N LEU A 40 19.10 -6.41 2.96
CA LEU A 40 19.69 -5.16 3.40
C LEU A 40 20.42 -5.30 4.73
N GLY A 41 19.97 -6.19 5.63
CA GLY A 41 20.67 -6.49 6.88
C GLY A 41 22.05 -7.13 6.66
N VAL A 42 22.16 -8.05 5.69
CA VAL A 42 23.45 -8.66 5.31
C VAL A 42 24.39 -7.64 4.66
N PHE A 43 23.87 -6.78 3.79
CA PHE A 43 24.68 -5.77 3.10
C PHE A 43 24.98 -4.52 3.94
N ASN A 44 24.40 -4.36 5.13
CA ASN A 44 24.44 -3.08 5.84
C ASN A 44 25.81 -2.71 6.42
N GLY A 45 26.71 -3.67 6.63
CA GLY A 45 28.11 -3.40 7.01
C GLY A 45 28.34 -2.58 8.29
N SER A 46 27.30 -2.29 9.09
CA SER A 46 27.21 -1.42 10.29
C SER A 46 26.84 0.07 10.11
N THR A 47 26.39 0.49 8.91
CA THR A 47 26.00 1.89 8.66
C THR A 47 24.66 2.32 9.30
N MET A 48 23.74 1.38 9.52
CA MET A 48 22.37 1.66 9.98
C MET A 48 21.89 0.58 10.95
N THR A 49 21.16 0.97 12.01
CA THR A 49 20.66 0.01 13.00
C THR A 49 19.59 -0.91 12.39
N PRO A 50 19.51 -2.18 12.82
CA PRO A 50 18.50 -3.12 12.30
C PRO A 50 17.05 -2.67 12.58
N THR A 51 16.84 -1.86 13.62
CA THR A 51 15.57 -1.24 13.95
C THR A 51 15.17 -0.13 12.98
N ASP A 52 16.10 0.71 12.55
CA ASP A 52 15.82 1.77 11.58
C ASP A 52 15.58 1.18 10.19
N LEU A 53 16.34 0.14 9.84
CA LEU A 53 16.22 -0.55 8.56
C LEU A 53 14.84 -1.21 8.39
N SER A 54 14.38 -1.95 9.42
CA SER A 54 13.06 -2.58 9.38
C SER A 54 11.95 -1.53 9.31
N THR A 55 12.07 -0.44 10.06
CA THR A 55 11.11 0.68 10.02
C THR A 55 11.03 1.31 8.62
N TYR A 56 12.17 1.50 7.96
CA TYR A 56 12.23 2.01 6.59
C TYR A 56 11.52 1.09 5.58
N VAL A 57 11.84 -0.21 5.61
CA VAL A 57 11.25 -1.19 4.67
C VAL A 57 9.74 -1.31 4.86
N TRP A 58 9.27 -1.38 6.11
CA TRP A 58 7.84 -1.49 6.40
C TRP A 58 7.06 -0.23 6.03
N LEU A 59 7.63 0.95 6.24
CA LEU A 59 7.02 2.21 5.80
C LEU A 59 6.87 2.24 4.27
N ASN A 60 7.90 1.80 3.54
CA ASN A 60 7.84 1.71 2.08
C ASN A 60 6.75 0.72 1.62
N GLN A 61 6.67 -0.48 2.21
CA GLN A 61 5.64 -1.47 1.88
C GLN A 61 4.21 -0.98 2.18
N ALA A 62 4.04 -0.14 3.20
CA ALA A 62 2.74 0.46 3.54
C ALA A 62 2.29 1.50 2.51
N LEU A 63 3.21 2.30 2.01
CA LEU A 63 2.95 3.34 1.02
C LEU A 63 2.92 2.84 -0.42
N LEU A 64 3.40 1.62 -0.69
CA LEU A 64 3.43 1.03 -2.03
C LEU A 64 2.05 0.99 -2.70
N ALA A 65 0.98 0.74 -1.93
CA ALA A 65 -0.38 0.76 -2.46
C ALA A 65 -0.86 2.15 -2.89
N LEU A 66 -0.33 3.20 -2.26
CA LEU A 66 -0.59 4.60 -2.62
C LEU A 66 0.25 5.06 -3.81
N THR A 67 1.46 4.54 -3.96
CA THR A 67 2.40 4.93 -5.03
C THR A 67 2.34 4.02 -6.26
N ALA A 68 1.61 2.90 -6.20
CA ALA A 68 1.39 2.04 -7.36
C ALA A 68 0.64 2.79 -8.47
N ILE A 69 1.39 3.36 -9.42
CA ILE A 69 0.86 4.08 -10.60
C ILE A 69 0.36 3.09 -11.64
N TRP A 70 0.93 1.88 -11.68
CA TRP A 70 0.54 0.79 -12.59
C TRP A 70 -0.81 0.15 -12.25
N ALA A 71 -1.37 0.41 -11.06
CA ALA A 71 -2.63 -0.17 -10.61
C ALA A 71 -3.85 0.64 -11.09
N LEU A 72 -3.93 0.89 -12.41
CA LEU A 72 -5.08 1.56 -13.03
C LEU A 72 -6.32 0.67 -12.95
N ASP A 73 -7.48 1.32 -12.76
CA ASP A 73 -8.78 0.64 -12.67
C ASP A 73 -9.15 0.03 -14.04
N SER A 74 -9.14 -1.30 -14.14
CA SER A 74 -9.48 -2.05 -15.37
C SER A 74 -10.88 -1.70 -15.90
N SER A 75 -11.78 -1.30 -15.01
CA SER A 75 -13.15 -0.92 -15.41
C SER A 75 -13.22 0.41 -16.16
N VAL A 76 -12.17 1.25 -16.11
CA VAL A 76 -12.07 2.43 -16.99
C VAL A 76 -11.75 1.99 -18.42
N PHE A 77 -10.85 1.01 -18.59
CA PHE A 77 -10.51 0.48 -19.90
C PHE A 77 -11.70 -0.23 -20.57
N GLU A 78 -12.46 -1.01 -19.79
CA GLU A 78 -13.68 -1.67 -20.27
C GLU A 78 -14.74 -0.67 -20.76
N THR A 79 -14.85 0.49 -20.11
CA THR A 79 -15.78 1.56 -20.52
C THR A 79 -15.35 2.21 -21.84
N ILE A 80 -14.04 2.27 -22.10
CA ILE A 80 -13.47 2.79 -23.34
C ILE A 80 -13.66 1.76 -24.46
N GLU A 81 -13.39 0.49 -24.19
CA GLU A 81 -13.49 -0.61 -25.15
C GLU A 81 -14.93 -0.84 -25.62
N ASN A 82 -15.90 -0.76 -24.70
CA ASN A 82 -17.33 -0.91 -25.02
C ASN A 82 -17.97 0.37 -25.61
N GLY A 83 -17.27 1.51 -25.58
CA GLY A 83 -17.80 2.79 -26.09
C GLY A 83 -18.76 3.52 -25.15
N ASP A 84 -19.00 2.99 -23.94
CA ASP A 84 -19.84 3.62 -22.91
C ASP A 84 -19.31 4.99 -22.43
N VAL A 85 -18.03 5.28 -22.71
CA VAL A 85 -17.42 6.59 -22.48
C VAL A 85 -18.20 7.73 -23.17
N ALA A 86 -18.84 7.47 -24.32
CA ALA A 86 -19.66 8.46 -25.01
C ALA A 86 -20.89 8.88 -24.16
N TYR A 87 -21.51 7.93 -23.46
CA TYR A 87 -22.62 8.22 -22.55
C TYR A 87 -22.16 8.94 -21.28
N GLU A 88 -20.94 8.67 -20.79
CA GLU A 88 -20.39 9.42 -19.66
C GLU A 88 -20.02 10.86 -20.04
N ALA A 89 -19.59 11.10 -21.28
CA ALA A 89 -19.21 12.42 -21.77
C ALA A 89 -20.41 13.39 -21.93
N VAL A 90 -21.61 12.88 -22.20
CA VAL A 90 -22.84 13.70 -22.35
C VAL A 90 -23.37 14.20 -21.00
N LYS A 91 -22.97 13.57 -19.88
CA LYS A 91 -23.40 14.01 -18.54
C LYS A 91 -22.76 15.36 -18.21
N PRO A 92 -23.47 16.28 -17.52
CA PRO A 92 -22.94 17.59 -17.12
C PRO A 92 -21.98 17.48 -15.92
N VAL A 93 -20.96 16.62 -16.03
CA VAL A 93 -19.94 16.36 -15.03
C VAL A 93 -18.60 16.22 -15.72
N ASN A 94 -17.58 16.82 -15.12
CA ASN A 94 -16.23 16.70 -15.64
C ASN A 94 -15.75 15.23 -15.52
N LEU A 95 -15.65 14.55 -16.67
CA LEU A 95 -15.28 13.14 -16.80
C LEU A 95 -13.92 12.85 -16.15
N TYR A 96 -12.94 13.71 -16.41
CA TYR A 96 -11.60 13.59 -15.84
C TYR A 96 -11.63 13.61 -14.31
N THR A 97 -12.34 14.57 -13.72
CA THR A 97 -12.45 14.70 -12.26
C THR A 97 -13.15 13.49 -11.65
N LEU A 98 -14.14 12.93 -12.34
CA LEU A 98 -14.85 11.73 -11.90
C LEU A 98 -13.94 10.50 -11.92
N TRP A 99 -13.18 10.30 -13.00
CA TRP A 99 -12.21 9.22 -13.12
C TRP A 99 -11.06 9.38 -12.12
N PHE A 100 -10.61 10.61 -11.87
CA PHE A 100 -9.59 10.90 -10.85
C PHE A 100 -10.08 10.52 -9.45
N VAL A 101 -11.27 10.97 -9.05
CA VAL A 101 -11.85 10.65 -7.73
C VAL A 101 -12.06 9.15 -7.56
N ARG A 102 -12.47 8.44 -8.63
CA ARG A 102 -12.61 6.97 -8.64
C ARG A 102 -11.28 6.26 -8.39
N ASN A 103 -10.21 6.70 -9.08
CA ASN A 103 -8.87 6.16 -8.88
C ASN A 103 -8.34 6.43 -7.46
N VAL A 104 -8.53 7.65 -6.94
CA VAL A 104 -8.14 8.02 -5.58
C VAL A 104 -8.92 7.19 -4.54
N ALA A 105 -10.21 6.96 -4.73
CA ALA A 105 -11.03 6.11 -3.86
C ALA A 105 -10.51 4.67 -3.81
N HIS A 106 -10.17 4.10 -4.97
CA HIS A 106 -9.68 2.73 -5.08
C HIS A 106 -8.28 2.55 -4.45
N ARG A 107 -7.37 3.53 -4.63
CA ARG A 107 -6.03 3.48 -4.03
C ARG A 107 -6.09 3.68 -2.52
N SER A 108 -6.89 4.64 -2.06
CA SER A 108 -7.07 4.90 -0.62
C SER A 108 -7.72 3.72 0.11
N SER A 109 -8.69 3.02 -0.49
CA SER A 109 -9.28 1.82 0.13
C SER A 109 -8.25 0.69 0.28
N ARG A 110 -7.42 0.45 -0.74
CA ARG A 110 -6.35 -0.55 -0.69
C ARG A 110 -5.24 -0.18 0.29
N CYS A 111 -4.86 1.09 0.33
CA CYS A 111 -3.90 1.59 1.31
C CYS A 111 -4.42 1.41 2.74
N ALA A 112 -5.66 1.82 3.02
CA ALA A 112 -6.26 1.70 4.35
C ALA A 112 -6.31 0.25 4.84
N LEU A 113 -6.66 -0.69 3.94
CA LEU A 113 -6.66 -2.13 4.23
C LEU A 113 -5.26 -2.67 4.58
N ARG A 114 -4.21 -2.17 3.90
CA ARG A 114 -2.82 -2.64 4.05
C ARG A 114 -2.07 -1.94 5.17
N PHE A 115 -2.48 -0.74 5.55
CA PHE A 115 -1.86 0.03 6.64
C PHE A 115 -2.10 -0.65 8.01
N ALA A 116 -3.28 -1.23 8.21
CA ALA A 116 -3.65 -1.90 9.46
C ALA A 116 -2.74 -3.10 9.82
N PRO A 117 -2.44 -4.07 8.93
CA PRO A 117 -1.56 -5.18 9.26
C PRO A 117 -0.09 -4.76 9.43
N ILE A 118 0.40 -3.77 8.69
CA ILE A 118 1.80 -3.32 8.79
C ILE A 118 2.05 -2.62 10.13
N LEU A 119 1.10 -1.80 10.62
CA LEU A 119 1.19 -1.22 11.97
C LEU A 119 1.17 -2.29 13.06
N ARG A 120 0.34 -3.33 12.94
CA ARG A 120 0.33 -4.43 13.92
C ARG A 120 1.67 -5.17 13.95
N LEU A 121 2.27 -5.45 12.80
CA LEU A 121 3.56 -6.12 12.72
C LEU A 121 4.68 -5.25 13.31
N GLN A 122 4.70 -3.95 13.01
CA GLN A 122 5.68 -3.03 13.58
C GLN A 122 5.55 -2.93 15.10
N CYS A 123 4.32 -2.81 15.64
CA CYS A 123 4.11 -2.82 17.09
C CYS A 123 4.53 -4.15 17.73
N GLY A 124 4.33 -5.28 17.04
CA GLY A 124 4.79 -6.59 17.50
C GLY A 124 6.32 -6.71 17.52
N TYR A 125 7.00 -6.21 16.48
CA TYR A 125 8.46 -6.23 16.39
C TYR A 125 9.14 -5.21 17.32
N ARG A 126 8.45 -4.09 17.63
CA ARG A 126 8.88 -3.05 18.58
C ARG A 126 8.65 -3.43 20.05
N ASN A 127 8.24 -4.66 20.36
CA ASN A 127 8.40 -5.20 21.70
C ASN A 127 9.60 -6.16 21.78
N PRO A 128 10.82 -5.63 22.00
CA PRO A 128 11.86 -6.41 22.63
C PRO A 128 12.25 -5.77 23.96
N SER A 129 11.74 -6.32 25.06
CA SER A 129 12.58 -6.45 26.25
C SER A 129 13.79 -7.31 25.85
N HIS A 130 14.99 -6.73 25.95
CA HIS A 130 16.31 -7.36 25.79
C HIS A 130 16.81 -7.61 24.35
N TYR A 131 17.40 -6.58 23.76
CA TYR A 131 18.62 -6.76 22.95
C TYR A 131 19.79 -6.08 23.67
N GLY A 132 20.31 -6.78 24.68
CA GLY A 132 21.61 -6.50 25.25
C GLY A 132 22.67 -6.90 24.23
N TYR A 133 23.23 -5.91 23.54
CA TYR A 133 24.46 -6.10 22.77
C TYR A 133 25.62 -6.20 23.75
N HIS A 134 26.01 -7.44 24.10
CA HIS A 134 27.35 -7.67 24.65
C HIS A 134 28.37 -7.30 23.57
N GLN A 135 28.94 -6.10 23.70
CA GLN A 135 30.21 -5.75 23.09
C GLN A 135 31.29 -6.65 23.71
N HIS A 136 31.68 -7.70 23.01
CA HIS A 136 32.97 -8.34 23.23
C HIS A 136 33.78 -8.22 21.93
N LEU A 137 34.52 -7.12 21.83
CA LEU A 137 35.70 -7.06 20.97
C LEU A 137 36.75 -8.03 21.54
N PRO A 138 37.37 -8.91 20.74
CA PRO A 138 38.57 -9.58 21.18
C PRO A 138 39.70 -8.55 21.27
N THR A 139 40.21 -8.38 22.49
CA THR A 139 41.53 -7.81 22.75
C THR A 139 42.55 -8.93 22.60
N SER A 140 43.37 -8.88 21.56
CA SER A 140 44.79 -9.29 21.51
C SER A 140 45.37 -8.98 20.14
#